data_AF-A0A542EGU7-F1
#
_entry.id   AF-A0A542EGU7-F1
#
_cell.length_a   1.000
_cell.length_b   1.000
_cell.length_c   1.000
_cell.angle_alpha   90.00
_cell.angle_beta   90.00
_cell.angle_gamma   90.00
#
_symmetry.space_group_name_H-M   'P 1'
#
loop_
_entity.id
_entity.type
_entity.pdbx_description
1 polymer ?
#
loop_
_entity_poly.entity_id
_entity_poly.type
_entity_poly.pdbx_seq_one_letter_code
_entity_poly.pdbx_strand_id
1 'polypeptide(L)'
;MHRHLSCSNGGSWHQRFDVVSYPGHLVFSGDMGSFIFRRETDMFAWFHSATIERLSADYVGQKVQAGQGKEFSPGVFRDLVNTIRDDWAECGYDDQYPEEFAEAFDEDGYAHITFKEEAHEFLRGLSVGPHEKTEWYEYNLDGYSFQFIWALRAMRWAISTYYEMREPLGVAE
;
A
#
# COMPACT_ATOMS: atom_id res chain seq x y z
N MET A 1 23.82 -10.30 -15.03
CA MET A 1 22.56 -9.75 -14.48
C MET A 1 22.85 -9.01 -13.17
N HIS A 2 23.66 -7.97 -13.26
CA HIS A 2 23.82 -6.99 -12.17
C HIS A 2 23.58 -5.63 -12.81
N ARG A 3 22.62 -4.89 -12.29
CA ARG A 3 22.25 -3.57 -12.79
C ARG A 3 22.06 -2.65 -11.59
N HIS A 4 22.53 -1.42 -11.72
CA HIS A 4 22.38 -0.39 -10.72
C HIS A 4 22.01 0.91 -11.44
N LEU A 5 20.84 1.45 -11.11
CA LEU A 5 20.38 2.75 -11.54
C LEU A 5 20.41 3.68 -10.33
N SER A 6 21.12 4.82 -10.45
CA SER A 6 21.10 5.90 -9.46
C SER A 6 20.32 7.07 -10.04
N CYS A 7 19.20 7.42 -9.43
CA CYS A 7 18.29 8.44 -9.91
C CYS A 7 18.29 9.64 -8.96
N SER A 8 18.55 10.84 -9.50
CA SER A 8 18.53 12.09 -8.73
C SER A 8 18.09 13.27 -9.59
N ASN A 9 17.55 14.31 -8.97
CA ASN A 9 17.25 15.57 -9.64
C ASN A 9 18.47 16.51 -9.55
N GLY A 10 19.36 16.44 -10.54
CA GLY A 10 20.56 17.30 -10.59
C GLY A 10 21.50 17.13 -9.39
N GLY A 11 21.57 15.94 -8.80
CA GLY A 11 22.38 15.65 -7.61
C GLY A 11 21.71 16.00 -6.27
N SER A 12 20.47 16.52 -6.28
CA SER A 12 19.68 16.72 -5.07
C SER A 12 19.44 15.40 -4.33
N TRP A 13 19.39 15.47 -3.00
CA TRP A 13 19.02 14.35 -2.13
C TRP A 13 17.50 14.14 -2.05
N HIS A 14 16.70 15.18 -2.31
CA HIS A 14 15.25 15.07 -2.28
C HIS A 14 14.78 14.08 -3.34
N GLN A 15 14.01 13.07 -2.90
CA GLN A 15 13.50 12.01 -3.77
C GLN A 15 14.59 11.26 -4.54
N ARG A 16 15.84 11.30 -4.07
CA ARG A 16 16.91 10.48 -4.63
C ARG A 16 16.68 9.01 -4.27
N PHE A 17 16.95 8.12 -5.22
CA PHE A 17 16.87 6.69 -5.00
C PHE A 17 17.81 5.90 -5.90
N ASP A 18 18.10 4.68 -5.46
CA ASP A 18 18.84 3.66 -6.19
C ASP A 18 17.95 2.45 -6.45
N VAL A 19 18.08 1.88 -7.65
CA VAL A 19 17.46 0.59 -8.02
C VAL A 19 18.55 -0.38 -8.41
N VAL A 20 18.72 -1.43 -7.61
CA VAL A 20 19.73 -2.47 -7.82
C VAL A 20 19.03 -3.79 -8.12
N SER A 21 19.49 -4.51 -9.15
CA SER A 21 19.05 -5.88 -9.39
C SER A 21 20.22 -6.84 -9.51
N TYR A 22 20.05 -8.00 -8.90
CA TYR A 22 20.90 -9.18 -8.97
C TYR A 22 20.00 -10.42 -9.04
N PRO A 23 20.50 -11.63 -9.36
CA PRO A 23 19.64 -12.78 -9.63
C PRO A 23 18.57 -13.00 -8.56
N GLY A 24 17.30 -12.98 -8.99
CA GLY A 24 16.14 -13.16 -8.12
C GLY A 24 15.66 -11.92 -7.39
N HIS A 25 16.42 -10.82 -7.35
CA HIS A 25 16.19 -9.70 -6.45
C HIS A 25 16.14 -8.34 -7.15
N LEU A 26 15.27 -7.48 -6.62
CA LEU A 26 15.18 -6.06 -6.94
C LEU A 26 15.21 -5.29 -5.63
N VAL A 27 16.12 -4.34 -5.50
CA VAL A 27 16.29 -3.51 -4.32
C VAL A 27 16.06 -2.08 -4.71
N PHE A 28 15.14 -1.42 -4.00
CA PHE A 28 14.95 0.01 -4.01
C PHE A 28 15.48 0.59 -2.70
N SER A 29 16.22 1.69 -2.75
CA SER A 29 16.71 2.40 -1.57
C SER A 29 16.76 3.89 -1.83
N GLY A 30 16.16 4.71 -0.98
CA GLY A 30 16.19 6.16 -1.13
C GLY A 30 15.43 6.91 -0.03
N ASP A 31 15.14 8.17 -0.31
CA ASP A 31 14.40 9.09 0.59
C ASP A 31 12.97 8.59 0.91
N MET A 32 12.38 7.83 -0.01
CA MET A 32 11.05 7.22 0.12
C MET A 32 11.13 5.80 0.70
N GLY A 33 12.16 5.51 1.50
CA GLY A 33 12.34 4.21 2.15
C GLY A 33 13.14 3.20 1.33
N SER A 34 13.16 1.97 1.82
CA SER A 34 13.91 0.86 1.22
C SER A 34 13.04 -0.39 1.13
N PHE A 35 13.03 -1.01 -0.05
CA PHE A 35 12.20 -2.18 -0.35
C PHE A 35 13.02 -3.22 -1.10
N ILE A 36 12.92 -4.47 -0.67
CA ILE A 36 13.54 -5.61 -1.34
C ILE A 36 12.43 -6.49 -1.89
N PHE A 37 12.47 -6.83 -3.17
CA PHE A 37 11.52 -7.70 -3.84
C PHE A 37 12.21 -8.94 -4.37
N ARG A 38 11.48 -10.06 -4.45
CA ARG A 38 11.97 -11.31 -5.01
C ARG A 38 10.94 -11.98 -5.92
N ARG A 39 11.35 -12.40 -7.12
CA ARG A 39 10.52 -13.22 -8.00
C ARG A 39 11.29 -13.98 -9.07
N GLU A 40 11.68 -13.31 -10.15
CA GLU A 40 12.34 -13.89 -11.33
C GLU A 40 13.85 -13.67 -11.30
N THR A 41 14.61 -14.47 -12.04
CA THR A 41 16.07 -14.30 -12.15
C THR A 41 16.44 -12.91 -12.67
N ASP A 42 15.73 -12.42 -13.69
CA ASP A 42 15.87 -11.05 -14.21
C ASP A 42 14.69 -10.17 -13.76
N MET A 43 14.85 -9.55 -12.59
CA MET A 43 13.79 -8.73 -12.00
C MET A 43 13.52 -7.42 -12.76
N PHE A 44 14.50 -6.85 -13.46
CA PHE A 44 14.30 -5.67 -14.30
C PHE A 44 13.43 -6.02 -15.51
N ALA A 45 13.68 -7.16 -16.17
CA ALA A 45 12.85 -7.63 -17.27
C ALA A 45 11.42 -7.94 -16.79
N TRP A 46 11.28 -8.59 -15.63
CA TRP A 46 9.99 -8.84 -15.01
C TRP A 46 9.21 -7.55 -14.71
N PHE A 47 9.87 -6.56 -14.11
CA PHE A 47 9.23 -5.29 -13.74
C PHE A 47 8.87 -4.44 -14.96
N HIS A 48 9.72 -4.45 -15.99
CA HIS A 48 9.49 -3.71 -17.24
C HIS A 48 8.32 -4.30 -18.06
N SER A 49 8.25 -5.63 -18.14
CA SER A 49 7.22 -6.34 -18.94
C SER A 49 5.87 -6.49 -18.23
N ALA A 50 5.79 -6.13 -16.94
CA ALA A 50 4.55 -6.22 -16.19
C ALA A 50 3.55 -5.14 -16.67
N THR A 51 2.32 -5.57 -16.96
CA THR A 51 1.21 -4.66 -17.28
C THR A 51 0.89 -3.76 -16.08
N ILE A 52 0.19 -2.65 -16.31
CA ILE A 52 -0.26 -1.75 -15.23
C ILE A 52 -1.00 -2.53 -14.13
N GLU A 53 -1.86 -3.47 -14.52
CA GLU A 53 -2.59 -4.36 -13.61
C GLU A 53 -1.67 -5.30 -12.82
N ARG A 54 -0.59 -5.80 -13.45
CA ARG A 54 0.43 -6.66 -12.80
C ARG A 54 1.44 -5.88 -11.96
N LEU A 55 1.45 -4.54 -12.05
CA LEU A 55 2.19 -3.65 -11.16
C LEU A 55 1.28 -3.01 -10.11
N SER A 56 0.09 -3.56 -9.88
CA SER A 56 -0.74 -3.14 -8.76
C SER A 56 0.03 -3.31 -7.46
N ALA A 57 -0.19 -2.38 -6.53
CA ALA A 57 0.44 -2.44 -5.21
C ALA A 57 0.10 -3.76 -4.50
N ASP A 58 -1.12 -4.27 -4.67
CA ASP A 58 -1.56 -5.58 -4.18
C ASP A 58 -0.68 -6.73 -4.65
N TYR A 59 -0.42 -6.80 -5.95
CA TYR A 59 0.33 -7.90 -6.50
C TYR A 59 1.83 -7.79 -6.22
N VAL A 60 2.40 -6.60 -6.37
CA VAL A 60 3.83 -6.37 -6.14
C VAL A 60 4.15 -6.41 -4.65
N GLY A 61 3.24 -5.96 -3.79
CA GLY A 61 3.32 -6.03 -2.33
C GLY A 61 3.56 -7.46 -1.83
N GLN A 62 2.90 -8.45 -2.42
CA GLN A 62 3.15 -9.88 -2.11
C GLN A 62 4.57 -10.37 -2.43
N LYS A 63 5.37 -9.59 -3.16
CA LYS A 63 6.75 -9.94 -3.54
C LYS A 63 7.79 -9.22 -2.71
N VAL A 64 7.37 -8.32 -1.81
CA VAL A 64 8.25 -7.67 -0.83
C VAL A 64 8.81 -8.73 0.12
N GLN A 65 10.12 -8.71 0.33
CA GLN A 65 10.86 -9.54 1.28
C GLN A 65 11.32 -8.74 2.49
N ALA A 66 11.52 -7.43 2.33
CA ALA A 66 11.87 -6.50 3.39
C ALA A 66 11.42 -5.07 3.02
N GLY A 67 11.11 -4.28 4.03
CA GLY A 67 10.55 -2.93 3.91
C GLY A 67 9.08 -2.87 4.32
N GLN A 68 8.67 -1.77 4.96
CA GLN A 68 7.30 -1.58 5.42
C GLN A 68 6.45 -1.00 4.28
N GLY A 69 5.83 -1.88 3.49
CA GLY A 69 4.99 -1.49 2.35
C GLY A 69 3.59 -1.00 2.75
N LYS A 70 3.12 -1.41 3.95
CA LYS A 70 1.81 -1.06 4.47
C LYS A 70 1.91 -0.39 5.84
N GLU A 71 1.02 0.56 6.06
CA GLU A 71 0.87 1.30 7.31
C GLU A 71 -0.61 1.55 7.57
N PHE A 72 -0.96 1.95 8.79
CA PHE A 72 -2.33 2.28 9.13
C PHE A 72 -2.91 3.29 8.13
N SER A 73 -4.09 2.99 7.60
CA SER A 73 -4.78 3.85 6.64
C SER A 73 -6.10 4.32 7.24
N PRO A 74 -6.23 5.62 7.54
CA PRO A 74 -7.51 6.21 7.95
C PRO A 74 -8.61 5.98 6.91
N GLY A 75 -8.25 5.89 5.61
CA GLY A 75 -9.19 5.55 4.54
C GLY A 75 -9.75 4.14 4.68
N VAL A 76 -8.88 3.13 4.82
CA VAL A 76 -9.29 1.74 5.03
C VAL A 76 -10.17 1.61 6.28
N PHE A 77 -9.80 2.30 7.36
CA PHE A 77 -10.60 2.36 8.57
C PHE A 77 -12.01 2.94 8.32
N ARG A 78 -12.12 4.11 7.68
CA ARG A 78 -13.42 4.72 7.36
C ARG A 78 -14.28 3.84 6.47
N ASP A 79 -13.69 3.19 5.46
CA ASP A 79 -14.41 2.27 4.57
C ASP A 79 -14.97 1.06 5.35
N LEU A 80 -14.20 0.53 6.31
CA LEU A 80 -14.67 -0.52 7.21
C LEU A 80 -15.82 -0.04 8.10
N VAL A 81 -15.71 1.12 8.72
CA VAL A 81 -16.78 1.68 9.59
C VAL A 81 -18.07 1.88 8.79
N ASN A 82 -17.97 2.42 7.57
CA ASN A 82 -19.12 2.56 6.67
C ASN A 82 -19.73 1.20 6.31
N THR A 83 -18.90 0.18 6.04
CA THR A 83 -19.38 -1.18 5.75
C THR A 83 -20.14 -1.77 6.94
N ILE A 84 -19.60 -1.61 8.16
CA ILE A 84 -20.25 -2.09 9.38
C ILE A 84 -21.61 -1.40 9.58
N ARG A 85 -21.67 -0.07 9.37
CA ARG A 85 -22.91 0.70 9.45
C ARG A 85 -23.95 0.18 8.46
N ASP A 86 -23.54 -0.04 7.21
CA ASP A 86 -24.43 -0.48 6.14
C ASP A 86 -24.95 -1.91 6.41
N ASP A 87 -24.07 -2.83 6.85
CA ASP A 87 -24.44 -4.21 7.25
C ASP A 87 -25.49 -4.21 8.39
N TRP A 88 -25.35 -3.31 9.36
CA TRP A 88 -26.29 -3.17 10.48
C TRP A 88 -27.67 -2.67 10.02
N ALA A 89 -27.70 -1.68 9.14
CA ALA A 89 -28.93 -1.14 8.57
C ALA A 89 -29.69 -2.23 7.79
N GLU A 90 -28.99 -3.06 7.01
CA GLU A 90 -29.59 -4.18 6.28
C GLU A 90 -30.18 -5.26 7.17
N CYS A 91 -29.60 -5.48 8.36
CA CYS A 91 -30.08 -6.49 9.30
C CYS A 91 -31.31 -6.04 10.12
N GLY A 92 -31.81 -4.82 9.93
CA GLY A 92 -33.03 -4.33 10.58
C GLY A 92 -32.88 -4.00 12.07
N TYR A 93 -31.66 -3.68 12.51
CA TYR A 93 -31.36 -3.30 13.90
C TYR A 93 -31.58 -1.81 14.20
N ASP A 94 -32.16 -1.04 13.27
CA ASP A 94 -32.42 0.40 13.41
C ASP A 94 -33.19 0.76 14.69
N ASP A 95 -34.16 -0.07 15.10
CA ASP A 95 -34.99 0.16 16.30
C ASP A 95 -34.31 -0.25 17.62
N GLN A 96 -33.13 -0.89 17.58
CA GLN A 96 -32.35 -1.32 18.76
C GLN A 96 -31.10 -0.46 18.98
N TYR A 97 -30.95 0.65 18.25
CA TYR A 97 -29.84 1.58 18.38
C TYR A 97 -29.84 2.29 19.76
N PRO A 98 -28.79 2.12 20.60
CA PRO A 98 -28.52 3.12 21.62
C PRO A 98 -28.19 4.45 20.92
N GLU A 99 -28.72 5.59 21.38
CA GLU A 99 -28.41 6.91 20.81
C GLU A 99 -26.89 7.16 20.71
N GLU A 100 -26.12 6.63 21.67
CA GLU A 100 -24.66 6.68 21.71
C GLU A 100 -23.98 6.06 20.46
N PHE A 101 -24.61 5.07 19.83
CA PHE A 101 -24.10 4.45 18.60
C PHE A 101 -24.41 5.29 17.37
N ALA A 102 -25.56 5.98 17.33
CA ALA A 102 -25.90 6.86 16.22
C ALA A 102 -24.93 8.05 16.16
N GLU A 103 -24.51 8.57 17.32
CA GLU A 103 -23.46 9.58 17.43
C GLU A 103 -22.08 9.04 17.02
N ALA A 104 -21.76 7.79 17.37
CA ALA A 104 -20.48 7.17 16.99
C ALA A 104 -20.35 6.95 15.47
N PHE A 105 -21.44 6.67 14.77
CA PHE A 105 -21.50 6.53 13.31
C PHE A 105 -21.77 7.83 12.56
N ASP A 106 -21.92 8.97 13.26
CA ASP A 106 -21.87 10.27 12.61
C ASP A 106 -20.48 10.46 11.98
N GLU A 107 -20.43 11.06 10.79
CA GLU A 107 -19.19 11.17 10.01
C GLU A 107 -18.12 11.93 10.80
N ASP A 108 -18.54 12.89 11.64
CA ASP A 108 -17.68 13.64 12.56
C ASP A 108 -17.12 12.79 13.72
N GLY A 109 -17.84 11.72 14.10
CA GLY A 109 -17.53 10.83 15.22
C GLY A 109 -16.28 9.97 15.03
N TYR A 110 -15.92 9.64 13.77
CA TYR A 110 -14.73 8.84 13.46
C TYR A 110 -13.80 9.45 12.39
N ALA A 111 -14.17 10.55 11.73
CA ALA A 111 -13.32 11.19 10.72
C ALA A 111 -11.96 11.68 11.25
N HIS A 112 -11.90 12.05 12.54
CA HIS A 112 -10.70 12.57 13.19
C HIS A 112 -9.68 11.47 13.57
N ILE A 113 -10.09 10.19 13.52
CA ILE A 113 -9.24 9.07 13.89
C ILE A 113 -8.17 8.87 12.82
N THR A 114 -6.92 9.09 13.22
CA THR A 114 -5.75 9.02 12.33
C THR A 114 -4.67 8.07 12.83
N PHE A 115 -4.86 7.48 14.01
CA PHE A 115 -3.96 6.51 14.61
C PHE A 115 -4.63 5.12 14.73
N LYS A 116 -3.81 4.08 14.62
CA LYS A 116 -4.27 2.69 14.61
C LYS A 116 -4.89 2.28 15.94
N GLU A 117 -4.31 2.75 17.03
CA GLU A 117 -4.75 2.47 18.38
C GLU A 117 -6.15 3.05 18.63
N GLU A 118 -6.37 4.32 18.28
CA GLU A 118 -7.68 4.99 18.36
C GLU A 118 -8.74 4.29 17.50
N ALA A 119 -8.37 3.87 16.29
CA ALA A 119 -9.27 3.11 15.41
C ALA A 119 -9.69 1.77 16.02
N HIS A 120 -8.75 1.06 16.63
CA HIS A 120 -9.05 -0.18 17.34
C HIS A 120 -9.90 0.05 18.60
N GLU A 121 -9.68 1.14 19.34
CA GLU A 121 -10.54 1.52 20.47
C GLU A 121 -11.96 1.85 20.03
N PHE A 122 -12.13 2.58 18.93
CA PHE A 122 -13.42 2.85 18.32
C PHE A 122 -14.15 1.56 17.92
N LEU A 123 -13.49 0.67 17.16
CA LEU A 123 -14.07 -0.62 16.75
C LEU A 123 -14.43 -1.50 17.95
N ARG A 124 -13.66 -1.45 19.04
CA ARG A 124 -13.99 -2.15 20.29
C ARG A 124 -15.26 -1.59 20.91
N GLY A 125 -15.43 -0.26 20.91
CA GLY A 125 -16.64 0.42 21.38
C GLY A 125 -17.89 0.02 20.60
N LEU A 126 -17.74 -0.31 19.30
CA LEU A 126 -18.84 -0.78 18.47
C LEU A 126 -19.32 -2.21 18.79
N SER A 127 -18.56 -2.99 19.57
CA SER A 127 -18.87 -4.39 19.86
C SER A 127 -19.90 -4.56 21.00
N VAL A 128 -21.07 -3.91 20.86
CA VAL A 128 -22.22 -4.08 21.76
C VAL A 128 -23.40 -4.61 20.93
N GLY A 129 -23.87 -5.83 21.22
CA GLY A 129 -24.99 -6.48 20.50
C GLY A 129 -24.63 -7.79 19.79
N PRO A 130 -25.44 -8.29 18.83
CA PRO A 130 -25.27 -9.61 18.20
C PRO A 130 -23.99 -9.76 17.35
N HIS A 131 -23.22 -8.69 17.18
CA HIS A 131 -21.86 -8.68 16.66
C HIS A 131 -20.83 -8.68 17.81
N GLU A 132 -21.02 -9.55 18.80
CA GLU A 132 -20.00 -9.96 19.77
C GLU A 132 -18.89 -10.75 19.03
N LYS A 133 -18.22 -10.09 18.09
CA LYS A 133 -17.11 -10.69 17.35
C LYS A 133 -15.84 -10.38 18.12
N THR A 134 -15.41 -11.40 18.84
CA THR A 134 -14.13 -11.59 19.55
C THR A 134 -12.86 -11.34 18.70
N GLU A 135 -12.99 -10.76 17.50
CA GLU A 135 -12.02 -10.74 16.42
C GLU A 135 -11.84 -9.31 15.83
N TRP A 136 -12.15 -8.24 16.58
CA TRP A 136 -11.94 -6.86 16.11
C TRP A 136 -10.47 -6.50 15.85
N TYR A 137 -9.52 -7.26 16.43
CA TYR A 137 -8.09 -7.19 16.09
C TYR A 137 -7.74 -7.85 14.74
N GLU A 138 -8.65 -8.62 14.14
CA GLU A 138 -8.41 -9.29 12.85
C GLU A 138 -8.62 -8.36 11.65
N TYR A 139 -9.32 -7.24 11.84
CA TYR A 139 -9.49 -6.26 10.77
C TYR A 139 -8.13 -5.64 10.43
N ASN A 140 -7.67 -5.92 9.21
CA ASN A 140 -6.49 -5.29 8.66
C ASN A 140 -6.82 -3.85 8.26
N LEU A 141 -6.40 -2.90 9.09
CA LEU A 141 -6.56 -1.46 8.88
C LEU A 141 -5.40 -0.84 8.08
N ASP A 142 -4.46 -1.65 7.62
CA ASP A 142 -3.26 -1.17 6.95
C ASP A 142 -3.48 -1.07 5.43
N GLY A 143 -3.25 0.12 4.90
CA GLY A 143 -3.18 0.40 3.46
C GLY A 143 -1.74 0.47 2.98
N TYR A 144 -1.52 0.54 1.66
CA TYR A 144 -0.17 0.80 1.14
C TYR A 144 0.27 2.21 1.49
N SER A 145 1.49 2.33 2.03
CA SER A 145 2.06 3.63 2.39
C SER A 145 2.31 4.48 1.16
N PHE A 146 2.27 5.80 1.32
CA PHE A 146 2.59 6.73 0.24
C PHE A 146 3.97 6.45 -0.36
N GLN A 147 4.95 6.18 0.51
CA GLN A 147 6.33 5.87 0.19
C GLN A 147 6.44 4.60 -0.66
N PHE A 148 5.67 3.55 -0.33
CA PHE A 148 5.66 2.33 -1.12
C PHE A 148 5.08 2.55 -2.52
N ILE A 149 3.93 3.23 -2.61
CA ILE A 149 3.31 3.56 -3.91
C ILE A 149 4.26 4.43 -4.74
N TRP A 150 4.94 5.39 -4.12
CA TRP A 150 5.93 6.23 -4.77
C TRP A 150 7.11 5.39 -5.30
N ALA A 151 7.68 4.50 -4.48
CA ALA A 151 8.79 3.64 -4.87
C ALA A 151 8.43 2.72 -6.06
N LEU A 152 7.21 2.16 -6.09
CA LEU A 152 6.74 1.37 -7.23
C LEU A 152 6.72 2.18 -8.53
N ARG A 153 6.21 3.41 -8.47
CA ARG A 153 6.17 4.33 -9.62
C ARG A 153 7.58 4.73 -10.06
N ALA A 154 8.46 5.03 -9.09
CA ALA A 154 9.84 5.44 -9.33
C ALA A 154 10.67 4.32 -9.97
N MET A 155 10.58 3.08 -9.47
CA MET A 155 11.23 1.92 -10.08
C MET A 155 10.73 1.67 -11.50
N ARG A 156 9.41 1.77 -11.71
CA ARG A 156 8.83 1.58 -13.05
C ARG A 156 9.43 2.58 -14.04
N TRP A 157 9.40 3.86 -13.68
CA TRP A 157 9.99 4.91 -14.49
C TRP A 157 11.48 4.64 -14.77
N ALA A 158 12.29 4.41 -13.73
CA ALA A 158 13.72 4.22 -13.87
C ALA A 158 14.08 3.02 -14.76
N ILE A 159 13.40 1.88 -14.55
CA ILE A 159 13.64 0.65 -15.32
C ILE A 159 13.17 0.83 -16.77
N SER A 160 12.01 1.44 -17.02
CA SER A 160 11.57 1.74 -18.39
C SER A 160 12.52 2.66 -19.12
N THR A 161 12.95 3.76 -18.49
CA THR A 161 13.95 4.66 -19.07
C THR A 161 15.26 3.94 -19.39
N TYR A 162 15.70 3.02 -18.53
CA TYR A 162 16.87 2.18 -18.80
C TYR A 162 16.69 1.31 -20.06
N TYR A 163 15.52 0.70 -20.29
CA TYR A 163 15.26 -0.09 -21.49
C TYR A 163 15.15 0.80 -22.74
N GLU A 164 14.40 1.90 -22.65
CA GLU A 164 14.24 2.89 -23.74
C GLU A 164 15.58 3.48 -24.19
N MET A 165 16.51 3.76 -23.27
CA MET A 165 17.85 4.25 -23.62
C MET A 165 18.74 3.18 -24.28
N ARG A 166 18.38 1.89 -24.15
CA ARG A 166 19.13 0.76 -24.72
C ARG A 166 18.55 0.24 -26.03
N GLU A 167 17.26 0.47 -26.30
CA GLU A 167 16.64 0.14 -27.59
C GLU A 167 17.22 0.87 -28.83
N PRO A 168 17.71 2.13 -28.79
CA PRO A 168 18.25 2.79 -29.98
C PRO A 168 19.59 2.26 -30.51
N LEU A 169 20.16 1.21 -29.92
CA LEU A 169 21.39 0.56 -30.42
C LEU A 169 21.14 -0.67 -31.31
N GLY A 170 19.88 -0.94 -31.67
CA GLY A 170 19.45 -2.17 -32.33
C GLY A 170 18.96 -2.09 -33.78
N VAL A 171 19.16 -0.97 -34.50
CA VAL A 171 18.83 -0.89 -35.94
C VAL A 171 19.86 -0.04 -36.68
N ALA A 172 20.97 -0.68 -37.06
CA ALA A 172 21.82 -0.27 -38.16
C ALA A 172 22.30 -1.56 -38.85
N GLU A 173 21.40 -2.18 -39.61
CA GLU A 173 21.75 -3.06 -40.72
C GLU A 173 21.69 -2.27 -42.03
#